data_AF-A0A385SJV7-F1
#
_entry.id   AF-A0A385SJV7-F1
#
_cell.length_a   1.000
_cell.length_b   1.000
_cell.length_c   1.000
_cell.angle_alpha   90.00
_cell.angle_beta   90.00
_cell.angle_gamma   90.00
#
_symmetry.space_group_name_H-M   'P 1'
#
loop_
_entity.id
_entity.type
_entity.pdbx_description
1 polymer ?
#
loop_
_entity_poly.entity_id
_entity_poly.type
_entity_poly.pdbx_seq_one_letter_code
_entity_poly.pdbx_strand_id
1 'polypeptide(L)'
;MFLLIGFGAFAQKSKKKKRDKDATEQSTVEPNSLSPYQGAESMPREPKKKKSKSKGPTYDSQQDYYDRMMAVAKERDKAEREMAKPQYSNPMYFGHKRPPKKHKAGKLKYCKECGIRH
;
A
#
# COMPACT_ATOMS: atom_id res chain seq x y z
N MET A 1 -17.52 15.15 -71.19
CA MET A 1 -16.37 15.96 -70.73
C MET A 1 -16.85 16.77 -69.53
N PHE A 2 -16.03 16.86 -68.46
CA PHE A 2 -16.30 17.44 -67.12
C PHE A 2 -17.05 16.54 -66.14
N LEU A 3 -16.63 16.33 -64.88
CA LEU A 3 -15.32 16.36 -64.22
C LEU A 3 -15.56 15.64 -62.87
N LEU A 4 -14.88 14.52 -62.63
CA LEU A 4 -14.82 13.87 -61.32
C LEU A 4 -14.02 14.75 -60.36
N ILE A 5 -14.61 15.18 -59.24
CA ILE A 5 -13.85 15.71 -58.11
C ILE A 5 -14.35 15.05 -56.84
N GLY A 6 -13.67 13.96 -56.46
CA GLY A 6 -13.75 13.38 -55.13
C GLY A 6 -12.99 14.23 -54.12
N PHE A 7 -13.65 14.61 -53.03
CA PHE A 7 -12.99 15.19 -51.85
C PHE A 7 -12.79 14.09 -50.81
N GLY A 8 -11.72 13.32 -50.97
CA GLY A 8 -11.12 12.58 -49.87
C GLY A 8 -10.08 13.46 -49.18
N ALA A 9 -10.42 14.07 -48.04
CA ALA A 9 -9.44 14.75 -47.19
C ALA A 9 -9.15 13.90 -45.95
N PHE A 10 -8.01 13.25 -46.04
CA PHE A 10 -7.34 12.36 -45.12
C PHE A 10 -7.14 12.99 -43.71
N ALA A 11 -7.49 12.24 -42.68
CA ALA A 11 -7.31 12.61 -41.27
C ALA A 11 -5.83 12.80 -40.90
N GLN A 12 -5.44 13.98 -40.44
CA GLN A 12 -4.13 14.22 -39.84
C GLN A 12 -4.19 14.02 -38.32
N LYS A 13 -4.02 12.77 -37.87
CA LYS A 13 -3.80 12.44 -36.46
C LYS A 13 -2.37 12.81 -36.07
N SER A 14 -2.17 14.04 -35.60
CA SER A 14 -0.88 14.51 -35.08
C SER A 14 -0.54 13.76 -33.78
N LYS A 15 0.31 12.74 -33.89
CA LYS A 15 1.02 12.16 -32.74
C LYS A 15 2.05 13.18 -32.26
N LYS A 16 1.68 14.01 -31.30
CA LYS A 16 2.63 14.83 -30.55
C LYS A 16 3.47 13.90 -29.67
N LYS A 17 4.61 13.47 -30.21
CA LYS A 17 5.69 12.76 -29.52
C LYS A 17 6.73 13.79 -29.07
N LYS A 18 7.07 13.77 -27.77
CA LYS A 18 8.21 14.39 -27.05
C LYS A 18 7.69 15.22 -25.86
N ARG A 19 8.23 15.10 -24.64
CA ARG A 19 9.50 14.52 -24.18
C ARG A 19 9.28 14.14 -22.71
N ASP A 20 9.68 12.94 -22.33
CA ASP A 20 9.93 12.60 -20.93
C ASP A 20 10.97 13.61 -20.41
N LYS A 21 10.61 14.32 -19.35
CA LYS A 21 11.51 15.21 -18.62
C LYS A 21 12.04 14.44 -17.42
N ASP A 22 12.64 13.28 -17.69
CA ASP A 22 13.54 12.59 -16.76
C ASP A 22 14.90 13.29 -16.87
N ALA A 23 15.05 14.35 -16.09
CA ALA A 23 16.35 14.88 -15.70
C ALA A 23 16.28 15.14 -14.19
N THR A 24 16.04 14.07 -13.43
CA THR A 24 16.48 14.04 -12.04
C THR A 24 17.99 13.96 -12.09
N GLU A 25 18.62 15.09 -11.79
CA GLU A 25 20.04 15.26 -11.59
C GLU A 25 20.57 14.11 -10.73
N GLN A 26 21.40 13.26 -11.35
CA GLN A 26 22.18 12.28 -10.63
C GLN A 26 23.25 13.03 -9.84
N SER A 27 22.90 13.48 -8.63
CA SER A 27 23.90 13.77 -7.63
C SER A 27 24.56 12.45 -7.24
N THR A 28 25.87 12.37 -7.44
CA THR A 28 26.71 11.25 -6.97
C THR A 28 26.75 11.31 -5.44
N VAL A 29 25.71 10.75 -4.80
CA VAL A 29 25.66 10.59 -3.34
C VAL A 29 26.45 9.33 -2.99
N GLU A 30 27.70 9.53 -2.57
CA GLU A 30 28.49 8.50 -1.92
C GLU A 30 27.77 8.04 -0.64
N PRO A 31 27.60 6.72 -0.42
CA PRO A 31 26.90 6.23 0.76
C PRO A 31 27.66 6.56 2.04
N ASN A 32 26.95 7.08 3.04
CA ASN A 32 27.47 7.30 4.38
C ASN A 32 26.69 6.48 5.41
N SER A 33 27.18 6.39 6.65
CA SER A 33 26.56 5.58 7.71
C SER A 33 25.15 6.03 8.12
N LEU A 34 24.74 7.25 7.76
CA LEU A 34 23.39 7.78 8.01
C LEU A 34 22.44 7.52 6.83
N SER A 35 22.95 7.34 5.62
CA SER A 35 22.19 7.01 4.42
C SER A 35 22.91 5.90 3.63
N PRO A 36 22.71 4.62 4.00
CA PRO A 36 23.24 3.52 3.21
C PRO A 36 22.61 3.52 1.82
N TYR A 37 23.40 3.20 0.79
CA TYR A 37 22.92 3.12 -0.60
C TYR A 37 21.83 2.04 -0.71
N GLN A 38 20.59 2.48 -0.95
CA GLN A 38 19.48 1.60 -1.28
C GLN A 38 19.43 1.49 -2.79
N GLY A 39 20.11 0.48 -3.34
CA GLY A 39 20.02 0.18 -4.77
C GLY A 39 18.56 -0.01 -5.19
N ALA A 40 18.23 0.31 -6.44
CA ALA A 40 16.88 0.19 -7.00
C ALA A 40 16.28 -1.23 -6.88
N GLU A 41 17.12 -2.23 -6.57
CA GLU A 41 16.77 -3.63 -6.31
C GLU A 41 16.24 -3.89 -4.89
N SER A 42 16.45 -2.97 -3.94
CA SER A 42 16.05 -3.14 -2.53
C SER A 42 14.57 -2.83 -2.27
N MET A 43 13.87 -2.23 -3.24
CA MET A 43 12.46 -1.89 -3.12
C MET A 43 11.60 -2.97 -3.79
N PRO A 44 10.67 -3.63 -3.09
CA PRO A 44 9.77 -4.58 -3.72
C PRO A 44 8.98 -3.85 -4.80
N ARG A 45 9.12 -4.30 -6.05
CA ARG A 45 8.45 -3.69 -7.21
C ARG A 45 6.96 -3.96 -7.09
N GLU A 46 6.20 -2.98 -6.60
CA GLU A 46 4.76 -3.16 -6.44
C GLU A 46 4.11 -3.51 -7.79
N PRO A 47 3.27 -4.56 -7.84
CA PRO A 47 2.60 -4.91 -9.07
C PRO A 47 1.67 -3.77 -9.48
N LYS A 48 1.90 -3.20 -10.67
CA LYS A 48 1.05 -2.15 -11.23
C LYS A 48 -0.38 -2.71 -11.38
N LYS A 49 -1.29 -2.28 -10.50
CA LYS A 49 -2.70 -2.67 -10.57
C LYS A 49 -3.31 -2.12 -11.86
N LYS A 50 -3.85 -3.00 -12.71
CA LYS A 50 -4.56 -2.62 -13.94
C LYS A 50 -5.86 -1.91 -13.53
N LYS A 51 -6.01 -0.65 -13.91
CA LYS A 51 -7.27 0.10 -13.72
C LYS A 51 -8.33 -0.53 -14.62
N SER A 52 -9.43 -1.00 -14.04
CA SER A 52 -10.60 -1.39 -14.82
C SER A 52 -11.19 -0.15 -15.49
N LYS A 53 -11.70 -0.31 -16.71
CA LYS A 53 -12.41 0.76 -17.42
C LYS A 53 -13.68 1.10 -16.63
N SER A 54 -13.96 2.39 -16.41
CA SER A 54 -15.20 2.83 -15.78
C SER A 54 -16.39 2.48 -16.70
N LYS A 55 -17.45 1.90 -16.13
CA LYS A 55 -18.65 1.48 -16.89
C LYS A 55 -19.63 2.63 -17.19
N GLY A 56 -19.23 3.88 -16.96
CA GLY A 56 -20.13 5.05 -17.06
C GLY A 56 -21.18 5.09 -15.95
N PRO A 57 -22.03 6.14 -15.90
CA PRO A 57 -23.13 6.23 -14.95
C PRO A 57 -24.18 5.15 -15.25
N THR A 58 -24.46 4.29 -14.28
CA THR A 58 -25.58 3.32 -14.32
C THR A 58 -26.73 3.86 -13.46
N TYR A 59 -27.92 3.27 -13.57
CA TYR A 59 -29.10 3.64 -12.77
C TYR A 59 -28.81 3.71 -11.26
N ASP A 60 -27.99 2.79 -10.74
CA ASP A 60 -27.63 2.71 -9.31
C ASP A 60 -26.41 3.57 -8.91
N SER A 61 -25.89 4.40 -9.83
CA SER A 61 -24.65 5.15 -9.62
C SER A 61 -24.66 6.07 -8.39
N GLN A 62 -25.83 6.56 -8.00
CA GLN A 62 -26.02 7.37 -6.80
C GLN A 62 -25.95 6.53 -5.52
N GLN A 63 -26.53 5.33 -5.52
CA GLN A 63 -26.45 4.39 -4.39
C GLN A 63 -25.00 3.92 -4.20
N ASP A 64 -24.33 3.53 -5.29
CA ASP A 64 -22.91 3.17 -5.30
C ASP A 64 -22.00 4.28 -4.76
N TYR A 65 -22.38 5.55 -4.96
CA TYR A 65 -21.66 6.67 -4.39
C TYR A 65 -21.81 6.74 -2.87
N TYR A 66 -23.05 6.66 -2.37
CA TYR A 66 -23.31 6.68 -0.94
C TYR A 66 -22.70 5.48 -0.22
N ASP A 67 -22.75 4.29 -0.82
CA ASP A 67 -22.14 3.08 -0.25
C ASP A 67 -20.62 3.23 -0.11
N ARG A 68 -19.96 3.81 -1.11
CA ARG A 68 -18.53 4.12 -1.03
C ARG A 68 -18.23 5.16 0.05
N MET A 69 -19.04 6.21 0.15
CA MET A 69 -18.90 7.22 1.19
C MET A 69 -19.06 6.63 2.59
N MET A 70 -20.06 5.78 2.79
CA MET A 70 -20.30 5.09 4.07
C MET A 70 -19.19 4.09 4.40
N ALA A 71 -18.68 3.35 3.40
CA ALA A 71 -17.56 2.45 3.59
C ALA A 71 -16.30 3.20 4.04
N VAL A 72 -15.98 4.32 3.40
CA VAL A 72 -14.84 5.17 3.78
C VAL A 72 -15.01 5.71 5.20
N ALA A 73 -16.20 6.22 5.55
CA ALA A 73 -16.48 6.68 6.91
C ALA A 73 -16.28 5.57 7.95
N LYS A 74 -16.81 4.38 7.69
CA LYS A 74 -16.66 3.22 8.58
C LYS A 74 -15.21 2.77 8.73
N GLU A 75 -14.42 2.83 7.67
CA GLU A 75 -12.99 2.54 7.71
C GLU A 75 -12.21 3.58 8.53
N ARG A 76 -12.55 4.87 8.41
CA ARG A 76 -11.98 5.94 9.23
C ARG A 76 -12.30 5.71 10.71
N ASP A 77 -13.56 5.49 11.05
CA ASP A 77 -13.97 5.22 12.43
C ASP A 77 -13.24 4.01 13.03
N LYS A 78 -13.06 2.95 12.24
CA LYS A 78 -12.34 1.76 12.69
C LYS A 78 -10.86 2.06 12.93
N ALA A 79 -10.23 2.80 12.03
CA ALA A 79 -8.84 3.21 12.17
C ALA A 79 -8.66 4.11 13.42
N GLU A 80 -9.55 5.07 13.64
CA GLU A 80 -9.54 5.94 14.83
C GLU A 80 -9.69 5.13 16.12
N ARG A 81 -10.62 4.18 16.17
CA ARG A 81 -10.77 3.27 17.32
C ARG A 81 -9.53 2.40 17.56
N GLU A 82 -8.80 2.02 16.51
CA GLU A 82 -7.58 1.24 16.63
C GLU A 82 -6.40 2.10 17.11
N MET A 83 -6.30 3.35 16.65
CA MET A 83 -5.29 4.31 17.10
C MET A 83 -5.54 4.79 18.54
N ALA A 84 -6.80 4.90 18.96
CA ALA A 84 -7.18 5.29 20.32
C ALA A 84 -6.92 4.18 21.35
N LYS A 85 -6.72 2.93 20.93
CA LYS A 85 -6.36 1.85 21.86
C LYS A 85 -4.96 2.11 22.44
N PRO A 86 -4.77 1.95 23.76
CA PRO A 86 -3.45 2.08 24.33
C PRO A 86 -2.51 1.04 23.71
N GLN A 87 -1.28 1.46 23.42
CA GLN A 87 -0.25 0.61 22.82
C GLN A 87 0.05 -0.65 23.66
N TYR A 88 -0.15 -0.59 24.98
CA TYR A 88 0.02 -1.71 25.91
C TYR A 88 -1.19 -1.83 26.83
N SER A 89 -1.69 -3.05 27.01
CA SER A 89 -2.83 -3.34 27.89
C SER A 89 -2.48 -3.27 29.38
N ASN A 90 -1.20 -3.39 29.74
CA ASN A 90 -0.72 -3.33 31.11
C ASN A 90 0.42 -2.30 31.21
N PRO A 91 0.24 -1.20 31.98
CA PRO A 91 1.27 -0.17 32.15
C PRO A 91 2.53 -0.69 32.85
N MET A 92 2.45 -1.79 33.61
CA MET A 92 3.60 -2.41 34.29
C MET A 92 4.47 -3.28 33.37
N TYR A 93 3.98 -3.63 32.17
CA TYR A 93 4.71 -4.51 31.24
C TYR A 93 5.17 -3.71 30.03
N PHE A 94 6.23 -2.93 30.25
CA PHE A 94 6.81 -2.01 29.27
C PHE A 94 7.34 -2.74 28.02
N GLY A 95 6.89 -2.31 26.85
CA GLY A 95 7.65 -2.44 25.60
C GLY A 95 7.44 -3.72 24.78
N HIS A 96 6.65 -4.70 25.25
CA HIS A 96 6.47 -5.96 24.52
C HIS A 96 5.01 -6.13 24.09
N LYS A 97 4.77 -6.25 22.77
CA LYS A 97 3.42 -6.40 22.17
C LYS A 97 2.65 -7.62 22.70
N ARG A 98 3.35 -8.64 23.19
CA ARG A 98 2.76 -9.84 23.79
C ARG A 98 3.34 -10.06 25.18
N PRO A 99 2.51 -10.32 26.20
CA PRO A 99 3.00 -10.67 27.53
C PRO A 99 3.84 -11.96 27.48
N PRO A 100 4.77 -12.15 28.44
CA PRO A 100 5.55 -13.38 28.51
C PRO A 100 4.60 -14.55 28.72
N LYS A 101 4.92 -15.68 28.07
CA LYS A 101 4.13 -16.90 28.20
C LYS A 101 4.22 -17.43 29.64
N LYS A 102 3.15 -17.28 30.41
CA LYS A 102 3.04 -17.88 31.76
C LYS A 102 2.58 -19.34 31.63
N HIS A 103 3.42 -20.27 32.07
CA HIS A 103 3.11 -21.71 32.08
C HIS A 103 2.38 -22.08 33.38
N LYS A 104 1.32 -22.88 33.29
CA LYS A 104 0.70 -23.52 34.47
C LYS A 104 1.70 -24.51 35.08
N ALA A 105 1.59 -24.81 36.38
CA ALA A 105 2.50 -25.74 37.07
C ALA A 105 2.68 -27.08 36.33
N GLY A 106 1.60 -27.61 35.75
CA GLY A 106 1.58 -28.84 34.95
C GLY A 106 2.29 -28.77 33.58
N LYS A 107 2.74 -27.60 33.13
CA LYS A 107 3.38 -27.35 31.82
C LYS A 107 4.77 -26.72 31.94
N LEU A 108 5.30 -26.64 33.16
CA LEU A 108 6.69 -26.30 33.47
C LEU A 108 7.62 -27.43 33.01
N LYS A 109 8.85 -27.09 32.61
CA LYS A 109 9.84 -28.07 32.14
C LYS A 109 10.39 -28.84 33.32
N TYR A 110 10.42 -30.17 33.24
CA TYR A 110 11.06 -30.99 34.26
C TYR A 110 12.57 -31.00 34.04
N CYS A 111 13.35 -30.62 35.05
CA CYS A 111 14.81 -30.74 34.99
C CYS A 111 15.23 -32.12 35.47
N LYS A 112 16.02 -32.84 34.65
CA LYS A 112 16.51 -34.18 34.96
C LYS A 112 17.58 -34.21 36.06
N GLU A 113 18.26 -33.09 36.29
CA GLU A 113 19.32 -32.97 37.30
C GLU A 113 18.74 -32.62 38.67
N CYS A 114 17.82 -31.65 38.71
CA CYS A 114 17.27 -31.13 39.96
C CYS A 114 16.02 -31.88 40.45
N GLY A 115 15.38 -32.68 39.58
CA GLY A 115 14.17 -33.43 39.93
C GLY A 115 12.90 -32.58 40.14
N ILE A 116 12.97 -31.27 39.86
CA ILE A 116 11.88 -30.31 40.01
C ILE A 116 11.45 -29.72 38.67
N ARG A 117 10.32 -29.02 38.66
CA ARG A 117 9.77 -28.34 37.46
C ARG A 117 10.10 -26.85 37.47
N HIS A 118 10.67 -26.35 36.38
CA HIS A 118 11.04 -24.95 36.15
C HIS A 118 10.12 -24.25 35.14
#